data_AF-A0A914Q4B2-F1
#
_entry.id   AF-A0A914Q4B2-F1
#
_cell.length_a   1.000
_cell.length_b   1.000
_cell.length_c   1.000
_cell.angle_alpha   90.00
_cell.angle_beta   90.00
_cell.angle_gamma   90.00
#
_symmetry.space_group_name_H-M   'P 1'
#
loop_
_entity.id
_entity.type
_entity.pdbx_description
1 polymer ?
#
loop_
_entity_poly.entity_id
_entity_poly.type
_entity_poly.pdbx_seq_one_letter_code
_entity_poly.pdbx_strand_id
1 'polypeptide(L)'
;MAIDWSCRYFLKSAALNKVWCRIMGHYVDWTSHIPELAKMDSEDQLQLMLARSIPCVWMLVGQRSMSKNNHGISLSGGAYFPTDEEEQKQIDKEILPFLKKVCTWVKEEYMEPAKAMDLSETEYAILRVLCFFVPVAKLSPKGKDIVRRARHFYRNVLIQHLRSKYPGQEDFCMSRLAELLCFLPIMEIAGRMEDDELSFMTLFNVADMQGTLTYEVHVRKSQ
;
A
#
# COMPACT_ATOMS: atom_id res chain seq x y z
N MET A 1 -0.89 -20.89 4.97
CA MET A 1 -2.37 -20.83 4.82
C MET A 1 -2.65 -19.65 3.91
N ALA A 2 -3.25 -19.85 2.73
CA ALA A 2 -3.61 -18.71 1.86
C ALA A 2 -4.66 -17.87 2.60
N ILE A 3 -4.35 -16.59 2.83
CA ILE A 3 -5.26 -15.68 3.54
C ILE A 3 -6.40 -15.34 2.60
N ASP A 4 -7.63 -15.46 3.10
CA ASP A 4 -8.85 -15.13 2.37
C ASP A 4 -9.11 -13.61 2.43
N TRP A 5 -9.13 -12.97 1.26
CA TRP A 5 -9.43 -11.55 1.05
C TRP A 5 -10.83 -11.35 0.44
N SER A 6 -11.73 -12.32 0.57
CA SER A 6 -13.12 -12.17 0.14
C SER A 6 -13.84 -11.09 0.95
N CYS A 7 -14.62 -10.25 0.27
CA CYS A 7 -15.54 -9.32 0.91
C CYS A 7 -16.66 -10.10 1.60
N ARG A 8 -16.75 -10.03 2.94
CA ARG A 8 -17.73 -10.79 3.75
C ARG A 8 -18.64 -9.89 4.58
N TYR A 9 -18.11 -8.78 5.10
CA TYR A 9 -18.88 -7.84 5.92
C TYR A 9 -18.34 -6.42 5.78
N PHE A 10 -19.22 -5.43 5.91
CA PHE A 10 -18.84 -4.03 5.91
C PHE A 10 -17.96 -3.69 7.10
N LEU A 11 -16.92 -2.89 6.87
CA LEU A 11 -16.09 -2.36 7.94
C LEU A 11 -16.93 -1.47 8.87
N LYS A 12 -16.78 -1.70 10.19
CA LYS A 12 -17.37 -0.91 11.26
C LYS A 12 -16.28 -0.25 12.09
N SER A 13 -16.59 0.87 12.75
CA SER A 13 -15.62 1.61 13.56
C SER A 13 -14.97 0.73 14.62
N ALA A 14 -15.77 -0.06 15.34
CA ALA A 14 -15.30 -0.96 16.39
C ALA A 14 -14.32 -2.06 15.89
N ALA A 15 -14.23 -2.27 14.57
CA ALA A 15 -13.32 -3.21 13.96
C ALA A 15 -12.14 -2.54 13.24
N LEU A 16 -12.14 -1.21 13.05
CA LEU A 16 -11.15 -0.49 12.27
C LEU A 16 -9.73 -0.75 12.77
N ASN A 17 -9.47 -0.55 14.05
CA ASN A 17 -8.14 -0.76 14.64
C ASN A 17 -7.61 -2.18 14.39
N LYS A 18 -8.46 -3.20 14.63
CA LYS A 18 -8.08 -4.60 14.46
C LYS A 18 -7.80 -4.95 12.99
N VAL A 19 -8.64 -4.46 12.08
CA VAL A 19 -8.47 -4.67 10.64
C VAL A 19 -7.18 -4.00 10.16
N TRP A 20 -6.94 -2.75 10.57
CA TRP A 20 -5.73 -2.01 10.22
C TRP A 20 -4.47 -2.67 10.77
N CYS A 21 -4.45 -3.07 12.05
CA CYS A 21 -3.33 -3.78 12.66
C CYS A 21 -3.01 -5.10 11.93
N ARG A 22 -4.04 -5.81 11.45
CA ARG A 22 -3.86 -7.04 10.67
C ARG A 22 -3.25 -6.77 9.30
N ILE A 23 -3.67 -5.70 8.62
CA ILE A 23 -3.05 -5.25 7.37
C ILE A 23 -1.57 -4.90 7.60
N MET A 24 -1.27 -4.19 8.69
CA MET A 24 0.11 -3.90 9.09
C MET A 24 0.92 -5.16 9.38
N GLY A 25 0.33 -6.18 10.00
CA GLY A 25 0.96 -7.49 10.15
C GLY A 25 1.36 -8.12 8.80
N HIS A 26 0.50 -8.03 7.78
CA HIS A 26 0.81 -8.48 6.42
C HIS A 26 1.93 -7.65 5.76
N TYR A 27 1.98 -6.37 6.05
CA TYR A 27 3.08 -5.52 5.60
C TYR A 27 4.42 -5.95 6.23
N VAL A 28 4.46 -6.12 7.55
CA VAL A 28 5.67 -6.54 8.27
C VAL A 28 6.15 -7.91 7.80
N ASP A 29 5.24 -8.88 7.68
CA ASP A 29 5.54 -10.21 7.14
C ASP A 29 6.10 -10.11 5.70
N TRP A 30 5.51 -9.29 4.84
CA TRP A 30 6.06 -9.09 3.49
C TRP A 30 7.48 -8.48 3.53
N THR A 31 7.71 -7.47 4.36
CA THR A 31 9.04 -6.82 4.44
C THR A 31 10.14 -7.74 4.96
N SER A 32 9.82 -8.71 5.82
CA SER A 32 10.83 -9.66 6.33
C SER A 32 11.41 -10.57 5.25
N HIS A 33 10.76 -10.64 4.09
CA HIS A 33 11.23 -11.42 2.93
C HIS A 33 12.05 -10.57 1.94
N ILE A 34 12.30 -9.28 2.22
CA ILE A 34 13.08 -8.40 1.34
C ILE A 34 14.57 -8.51 1.68
N PRO A 35 15.42 -9.03 0.78
CA PRO A 35 16.81 -9.38 1.10
C PRO A 35 17.69 -8.15 1.33
N GLU A 36 17.41 -7.00 0.72
CA GLU A 36 18.17 -5.77 0.96
C GLU A 36 17.89 -5.17 2.33
N LEU A 37 16.71 -5.40 2.90
CA LEU A 37 16.36 -4.93 4.23
C LEU A 37 17.22 -5.62 5.29
N ALA A 38 17.49 -6.91 5.13
CA ALA A 38 18.40 -7.67 5.99
C ALA A 38 19.86 -7.17 5.98
N LYS A 39 20.24 -6.32 5.02
CA LYS A 39 21.58 -5.71 4.93
C LYS A 39 21.68 -4.36 5.66
N MET A 40 20.55 -3.81 6.08
CA MET A 40 20.48 -2.56 6.84
C MET A 40 20.64 -2.83 8.33
N ASP A 41 21.08 -1.82 9.07
CA ASP A 41 21.13 -1.89 10.53
C ASP A 41 19.70 -1.67 11.09
N SER A 42 19.40 -2.16 12.30
CA SER A 42 18.02 -2.23 12.82
C SER A 42 17.29 -0.88 12.85
N GLU A 43 18.00 0.22 13.12
CA GLU A 43 17.42 1.57 13.10
C GLU A 43 17.00 1.98 11.68
N ASP A 44 17.86 1.76 10.67
CA ASP A 44 17.53 2.05 9.27
C ASP A 44 16.38 1.16 8.77
N GLN A 45 16.33 -0.11 9.19
CA GLN A 45 15.21 -1.01 8.88
C GLN A 45 13.90 -0.44 9.41
N LEU A 46 13.87 -0.10 10.70
CA LEU A 46 12.68 0.45 11.36
C LEU A 46 12.24 1.75 10.69
N GLN A 47 13.16 2.68 10.44
CA GLN A 47 12.83 3.96 9.82
C GLN A 47 12.28 3.79 8.40
N LEU A 48 12.87 2.92 7.59
CA LEU A 48 12.35 2.66 6.25
C LEU A 48 10.96 2.00 6.31
N MET A 49 10.78 1.01 7.19
CA MET A 49 9.51 0.33 7.36
C MET A 49 8.39 1.26 7.82
N LEU A 50 8.65 2.11 8.82
CA LEU A 50 7.67 3.10 9.27
C LEU A 50 7.39 4.15 8.18
N ALA A 51 8.45 4.64 7.51
CA ALA A 51 8.30 5.65 6.47
C ALA A 51 7.44 5.17 5.30
N ARG A 52 7.51 3.87 4.97
CA ARG A 52 6.96 3.29 3.73
C ARG A 52 5.78 2.34 3.95
N SER A 53 5.33 2.17 5.19
CA SER A 53 4.20 1.31 5.55
C SER A 53 2.95 1.64 4.74
N ILE A 54 2.42 2.85 4.89
CA ILE A 54 1.09 3.20 4.38
C ILE A 54 0.99 3.15 2.85
N PRO A 55 1.93 3.71 2.05
CA PRO A 55 1.90 3.54 0.60
C PRO A 55 1.95 2.06 0.15
N CYS A 56 2.79 1.25 0.81
CA CYS A 56 2.90 -0.18 0.49
C CYS A 56 1.66 -0.99 0.91
N VAL A 57 0.99 -0.56 1.98
CA VAL A 57 -0.28 -1.11 2.47
C VAL A 57 -1.39 -0.83 1.46
N TRP A 58 -1.53 0.39 0.97
CA TRP A 58 -2.56 0.71 -0.04
C TRP A 58 -2.32 0.02 -1.37
N MET A 59 -1.06 -0.18 -1.77
CA MET A 59 -0.74 -0.98 -2.95
C MET A 59 -1.14 -2.46 -2.75
N LEU A 60 -0.99 -3.02 -1.54
CA LEU A 60 -1.50 -4.35 -1.19
C LEU A 60 -3.03 -4.42 -1.24
N VAL A 61 -3.70 -3.50 -0.56
CA VAL A 61 -5.16 -3.43 -0.48
C VAL A 61 -5.76 -3.29 -1.88
N GLY A 62 -5.24 -2.37 -2.69
CA GLY A 62 -5.69 -2.18 -4.08
C GLY A 62 -5.54 -3.46 -4.90
N GLN A 63 -4.35 -4.09 -4.90
CA GLN A 63 -4.12 -5.32 -5.67
C GLN A 63 -5.04 -6.45 -5.25
N ARG A 64 -5.21 -6.67 -3.94
CA ARG A 64 -6.10 -7.74 -3.43
C ARG A 64 -7.57 -7.46 -3.74
N SER A 65 -7.97 -6.19 -3.77
CA SER A 65 -9.32 -5.78 -4.14
C SER A 65 -9.65 -6.01 -5.62
N MET A 66 -8.65 -6.24 -6.47
CA MET A 66 -8.86 -6.55 -7.89
C MET A 66 -9.16 -8.03 -8.18
N SER A 67 -9.10 -8.92 -7.17
CA SER A 67 -9.42 -10.33 -7.39
C SER A 67 -10.87 -10.56 -7.82
N LYS A 68 -11.09 -11.61 -8.63
CA LYS A 68 -12.43 -11.98 -9.11
C LYS A 68 -13.38 -12.20 -7.92
N ASN A 69 -14.60 -11.67 -8.04
CA ASN A 69 -15.70 -11.73 -7.04
C ASN A 69 -15.62 -10.77 -5.83
N ASN A 70 -14.80 -9.71 -5.89
CA ASN A 70 -14.87 -8.63 -4.89
C ASN A 70 -15.85 -7.52 -5.34
N HIS A 71 -16.77 -7.15 -4.45
CA HIS A 71 -17.78 -6.10 -4.66
C HIS A 71 -17.38 -4.75 -4.03
N GLY A 72 -16.12 -4.59 -3.67
CA GLY A 72 -15.61 -3.40 -3.03
C GLY A 72 -14.11 -3.47 -2.80
N ILE A 73 -13.63 -2.61 -1.90
CA ILE A 73 -12.23 -2.58 -1.51
C ILE A 73 -12.04 -3.49 -0.31
N SER A 74 -11.42 -4.63 -0.59
CA SER A 74 -11.14 -5.68 0.38
C SER A 74 -10.02 -5.24 1.32
N LEU A 75 -10.36 -5.19 2.60
CA LEU A 75 -9.42 -4.98 3.69
C LEU A 75 -9.00 -6.35 4.23
N SER A 76 -8.63 -6.45 5.50
CA SER A 76 -8.23 -7.74 6.07
C SER A 76 -9.38 -8.46 6.79
N GLY A 77 -9.33 -9.79 6.80
CA GLY A 77 -10.20 -10.63 7.63
C GLY A 77 -11.68 -10.62 7.21
N GLY A 78 -11.97 -10.36 5.93
CA GLY A 78 -13.34 -10.32 5.40
C GLY A 78 -14.00 -8.94 5.43
N ALA A 79 -13.39 -7.97 6.11
CA ALA A 79 -13.87 -6.59 6.13
C ALA A 79 -13.67 -5.94 4.76
N TYR A 80 -14.62 -5.12 4.32
CA TYR A 80 -14.47 -4.34 3.09
C TYR A 80 -15.19 -2.99 3.17
N PHE A 81 -14.78 -2.09 2.29
CA PHE A 81 -15.51 -0.86 1.99
C PHE A 81 -16.29 -1.01 0.67
N PRO A 82 -17.62 -0.81 0.66
CA PRO A 82 -18.43 -1.01 -0.54
C PRO A 82 -18.26 0.12 -1.56
N THR A 83 -18.34 -0.24 -2.84
CA THR A 83 -18.36 0.76 -3.92
C THR A 83 -19.74 1.34 -4.18
N ASP A 84 -20.80 0.66 -3.77
CA ASP A 84 -22.18 1.12 -3.92
C ASP A 84 -22.52 2.18 -2.86
N GLU A 85 -23.14 3.29 -3.28
CA GLU A 85 -23.44 4.42 -2.39
C GLU A 85 -24.55 4.13 -1.37
N GLU A 86 -25.49 3.24 -1.70
CA GLU A 86 -26.53 2.81 -0.76
C GLU A 86 -25.95 1.88 0.31
N GLU A 87 -25.06 0.98 -0.07
CA GLU A 87 -24.30 0.16 0.88
C GLU A 87 -23.38 0.99 1.78
N GLN A 88 -22.79 2.08 1.27
CA GLN A 88 -21.98 3.01 2.07
C GLN A 88 -22.76 3.63 3.24
N LYS A 89 -24.10 3.74 3.16
CA LYS A 89 -24.94 4.22 4.27
C LYS A 89 -24.90 3.28 5.48
N GLN A 90 -24.46 2.03 5.29
CA GLN A 90 -24.26 1.08 6.37
C GLN A 90 -22.91 1.25 7.06
N ILE A 91 -22.00 2.09 6.56
CA ILE A 91 -20.72 2.39 7.22
C ILE A 91 -20.93 3.44 8.31
N ASP A 92 -20.24 3.28 9.44
CA ASP A 92 -20.38 4.18 10.57
C ASP A 92 -19.89 5.60 10.21
N LYS A 93 -20.66 6.62 10.60
CA LYS A 93 -20.47 8.02 10.15
C LYS A 93 -19.09 8.60 10.46
N GLU A 94 -18.45 8.12 11.53
CA GLU A 94 -17.13 8.61 11.97
C GLU A 94 -15.97 8.08 11.11
N ILE A 95 -16.14 6.96 10.40
CA ILE A 95 -15.10 6.40 9.50
C ILE A 95 -15.42 6.58 8.02
N LEU A 96 -16.69 6.82 7.68
CA LEU A 96 -17.16 6.93 6.31
C LEU A 96 -16.42 8.01 5.48
N PRO A 97 -16.23 9.27 5.96
CA PRO A 97 -15.59 10.30 5.15
C PRO A 97 -14.17 9.92 4.74
N PHE A 98 -13.41 9.41 5.70
CA PHE A 98 -12.05 8.91 5.50
C PHE A 98 -12.01 7.75 4.53
N LEU A 99 -12.78 6.69 4.79
CA LEU A 99 -12.80 5.51 3.94
C LEU A 99 -13.21 5.89 2.53
N LYS A 100 -14.31 6.64 2.35
CA LYS A 100 -14.76 7.09 1.03
C LYS A 100 -13.66 7.83 0.28
N LYS A 101 -12.96 8.77 0.92
CA LYS A 101 -11.87 9.54 0.30
C LYS A 101 -10.74 8.64 -0.22
N VAL A 102 -10.14 7.83 0.65
CA VAL A 102 -8.96 7.03 0.27
C VAL A 102 -9.32 5.84 -0.63
N CYS A 103 -10.46 5.21 -0.37
CA CYS A 103 -10.94 4.08 -1.15
C CYS A 103 -11.32 4.49 -2.58
N THR A 104 -12.04 5.60 -2.75
CA THR A 104 -12.36 6.13 -4.09
C THR A 104 -11.07 6.48 -4.84
N TRP A 105 -10.13 7.17 -4.20
CA TRP A 105 -8.84 7.51 -4.80
C TRP A 105 -8.09 6.26 -5.30
N VAL A 106 -7.92 5.24 -4.45
CA VAL A 106 -7.21 4.01 -4.83
C VAL A 106 -7.96 3.24 -5.91
N LYS A 107 -9.29 3.27 -5.93
CA LYS A 107 -10.08 2.63 -6.98
C LYS A 107 -9.85 3.29 -8.34
N GLU A 108 -10.08 4.60 -8.40
CA GLU A 108 -10.09 5.37 -9.66
C GLU A 108 -8.68 5.56 -10.22
N GLU A 109 -7.70 5.86 -9.36
CA GLU A 109 -6.35 6.22 -9.81
C GLU A 109 -5.42 5.00 -9.95
N TYR A 110 -5.72 3.88 -9.26
CA TYR A 110 -4.88 2.69 -9.32
C TYR A 110 -5.61 1.45 -9.82
N MET A 111 -6.70 1.03 -9.17
CA MET A 111 -7.31 -0.26 -9.49
C MET A 111 -7.91 -0.31 -10.90
N GLU A 112 -8.62 0.72 -11.32
CA GLU A 112 -9.23 0.78 -12.65
C GLU A 112 -8.17 0.86 -13.77
N PRO A 113 -7.15 1.75 -13.70
CA PRO A 113 -6.05 1.75 -14.66
C PRO A 113 -5.25 0.45 -14.66
N ALA A 114 -4.95 -0.12 -13.49
CA ALA A 114 -4.21 -1.37 -13.39
C ALA A 114 -4.96 -2.54 -14.04
N LYS A 115 -6.29 -2.59 -13.90
CA LYS A 115 -7.15 -3.56 -14.62
C LYS A 115 -7.15 -3.31 -16.12
N ALA A 116 -7.31 -2.06 -16.54
CA ALA A 116 -7.38 -1.67 -17.94
C ALA A 116 -6.09 -2.03 -18.70
N MET A 117 -4.94 -1.92 -18.04
CA MET A 117 -3.64 -2.25 -18.63
C MET A 117 -3.20 -3.71 -18.42
N ASP A 118 -4.05 -4.58 -17.84
CA ASP A 118 -3.72 -5.96 -17.49
C ASP A 118 -2.41 -6.05 -16.66
N LEU A 119 -2.40 -5.38 -15.51
CA LEU A 119 -1.27 -5.41 -14.59
C LEU A 119 -1.02 -6.86 -14.11
N SER A 120 0.14 -7.41 -14.48
CA SER A 120 0.51 -8.76 -14.07
C SER A 120 1.03 -8.82 -12.63
N GLU A 121 0.95 -9.99 -12.01
CA GLU A 121 1.46 -10.22 -10.66
C GLU A 121 2.96 -9.90 -10.53
N THR A 122 3.75 -10.18 -11.57
CA THR A 122 5.19 -9.88 -11.61
C THR A 122 5.44 -8.37 -11.61
N GLU A 123 4.72 -7.62 -12.45
CA GLU A 123 4.82 -6.15 -12.50
C GLU A 123 4.40 -5.53 -11.17
N TYR A 124 3.29 -6.01 -10.59
CA TYR A 124 2.86 -5.61 -9.25
C TYR A 124 3.93 -5.87 -8.19
N ALA A 125 4.52 -7.07 -8.16
CA ALA A 125 5.51 -7.44 -7.15
C ALA A 125 6.74 -6.50 -7.22
N ILE A 126 7.21 -6.19 -8.44
CA ILE A 126 8.33 -5.28 -8.64
C ILE A 126 7.94 -3.85 -8.26
N LEU A 127 6.74 -3.38 -8.64
CA LEU A 127 6.24 -2.06 -8.27
C LEU A 127 6.11 -1.89 -6.76
N ARG A 128 5.67 -2.91 -6.03
CA ARG A 128 5.56 -2.85 -4.57
C ARG A 128 6.91 -2.70 -3.90
N VAL A 129 7.94 -3.38 -4.41
CA VAL A 129 9.32 -3.22 -3.93
C VAL A 129 9.87 -1.83 -4.29
N LEU A 130 9.55 -1.30 -5.48
CA LEU A 130 9.90 0.08 -5.85
C LEU A 130 9.19 1.13 -5.00
N CYS A 131 7.93 0.87 -4.59
CA CYS A 131 7.18 1.69 -3.64
C CYS A 131 7.83 1.67 -2.25
N PHE A 132 8.46 0.57 -1.86
CA PHE A 132 9.19 0.46 -0.59
C PHE A 132 10.56 1.16 -0.64
N PHE A 133 11.36 0.97 -1.69
CA PHE A 133 12.70 1.58 -1.78
C PHE A 133 12.67 3.03 -2.30
N VAL A 134 12.04 3.90 -1.51
CA VAL A 134 12.06 5.36 -1.70
C VAL A 134 13.03 6.01 -0.71
N PRO A 135 13.80 7.05 -1.09
CA PRO A 135 14.70 7.73 -0.17
C PRO A 135 13.98 8.29 1.07
N VAL A 136 14.50 7.98 2.25
CA VAL A 136 14.02 8.50 3.55
C VAL A 136 15.13 9.34 4.18
N ALA A 137 14.78 10.56 4.62
CA ALA A 137 15.76 11.55 5.06
C ALA A 137 16.57 11.11 6.29
N LYS A 138 15.91 10.46 7.25
CA LYS A 138 16.46 10.05 8.55
C LYS A 138 17.44 8.87 8.47
N LEU A 139 17.48 8.16 7.34
CA LEU A 139 18.39 7.02 7.14
C LEU A 139 19.87 7.42 7.20
N SER A 140 20.69 6.50 7.70
CA SER A 140 22.15 6.60 7.64
C SER A 140 22.66 6.66 6.20
N PRO A 141 23.92 7.10 5.96
CA PRO A 141 24.52 7.05 4.63
C PRO A 141 24.53 5.64 4.02
N LYS A 142 24.75 4.60 4.84
CA LYS A 142 24.72 3.19 4.42
C LYS A 142 23.30 2.78 4.03
N GLY A 143 22.30 3.11 4.84
CA GLY A 143 20.88 2.86 4.55
C GLY A 143 20.44 3.52 3.24
N LYS A 144 20.76 4.80 3.05
CA LYS A 144 20.48 5.56 1.80
C LYS A 144 21.10 4.89 0.58
N ASP A 145 22.33 4.41 0.71
CA ASP A 145 23.05 3.73 -0.37
C ASP A 145 22.43 2.36 -0.71
N ILE A 146 21.98 1.59 0.28
CA ILE A 146 21.21 0.35 0.06
C ILE A 146 19.89 0.67 -0.68
N VAL A 147 19.10 1.64 -0.22
CA VAL A 147 17.85 2.06 -0.89
C VAL A 147 18.11 2.43 -2.34
N ARG A 148 19.15 3.25 -2.60
CA ARG A 148 19.52 3.69 -3.96
C ARG A 148 19.85 2.50 -4.87
N ARG A 149 20.68 1.56 -4.39
CA ARG A 149 21.04 0.37 -5.16
C ARG A 149 19.85 -0.54 -5.42
N ALA A 150 19.02 -0.79 -4.42
CA ALA A 150 17.83 -1.60 -4.55
C ALA A 150 16.88 -1.01 -5.60
N ARG A 151 16.59 0.30 -5.50
CA ARG A 151 15.75 1.00 -6.48
C ARG A 151 16.30 0.90 -7.91
N HIS A 152 17.62 1.07 -8.08
CA HIS A 152 18.25 0.91 -9.40
C HIS A 152 18.10 -0.52 -9.93
N PHE A 153 18.38 -1.51 -9.08
CA PHE A 153 18.27 -2.92 -9.42
C PHE A 153 16.84 -3.29 -9.85
N TYR A 154 15.83 -3.01 -9.03
CA TYR A 154 14.44 -3.38 -9.32
C TYR A 154 13.86 -2.63 -10.53
N ARG A 155 14.31 -1.40 -10.80
CA ARG A 155 13.96 -0.70 -12.05
C ARG A 155 14.51 -1.44 -13.27
N ASN A 156 15.77 -1.91 -13.22
CA ASN A 156 16.36 -2.68 -14.30
C ASN A 156 15.67 -4.04 -14.49
N VAL A 157 15.29 -4.70 -13.39
CA VAL A 157 14.50 -5.93 -13.42
C VAL A 157 13.16 -5.69 -14.12
N LEU A 158 12.47 -4.59 -13.82
CA LEU A 158 11.22 -4.23 -14.50
C LEU A 158 11.43 -4.03 -16.01
N ILE A 159 12.47 -3.29 -16.40
CA ILE A 159 12.80 -3.06 -17.83
C ILE A 159 13.10 -4.39 -18.54
N GLN A 160 13.88 -5.27 -17.91
CA GLN A 160 14.20 -6.58 -18.47
C GLN A 160 12.95 -7.47 -18.59
N HIS A 161 12.09 -7.46 -17.58
CA HIS A 161 10.82 -8.18 -17.60
C HIS A 161 9.94 -7.74 -18.79
N LEU A 162 9.77 -6.43 -18.98
CA LEU A 162 8.99 -5.88 -20.08
C LEU A 162 9.57 -6.26 -21.45
N ARG A 163 10.88 -6.11 -21.64
CA ARG A 163 11.55 -6.48 -22.90
C ARG A 163 11.46 -7.97 -23.20
N SER A 164 11.51 -8.82 -22.17
CA SER A 164 11.35 -10.26 -22.32
C SER A 164 9.90 -10.65 -22.66
N LYS A 165 8.92 -9.92 -22.12
CA LYS A 165 7.49 -10.18 -22.36
C LYS A 165 7.01 -9.66 -23.71
N TYR A 166 7.59 -8.55 -24.18
CA TYR A 166 7.23 -7.87 -25.43
C TYR A 166 8.47 -7.66 -26.33
N PRO A 167 9.07 -8.74 -26.87
CA PRO A 167 10.29 -8.65 -27.66
C PRO A 167 10.06 -7.84 -28.95
N GLY A 168 10.99 -6.92 -29.26
CA GLY A 168 10.94 -6.06 -30.45
C GLY A 168 9.87 -4.95 -30.40
N GLN A 169 9.32 -4.66 -29.22
CA GLN A 169 8.34 -3.59 -28.99
C GLN A 169 8.88 -2.56 -27.99
N GLU A 170 10.01 -1.93 -28.32
CA GLU A 170 10.73 -1.02 -27.43
C GLU A 170 9.88 0.19 -27.00
N ASP A 171 9.17 0.81 -27.94
CA ASP A 171 8.31 1.97 -27.65
C ASP A 171 7.16 1.61 -26.71
N PHE A 172 6.53 0.45 -26.92
CA PHE A 172 5.50 -0.07 -26.03
C PHE A 172 6.07 -0.35 -24.63
N CYS A 173 7.24 -0.98 -24.54
CA CYS A 173 7.91 -1.23 -23.26
C CYS A 173 8.18 0.07 -22.50
N MET A 174 8.59 1.13 -23.20
CA MET A 174 8.84 2.44 -22.60
C MET A 174 7.56 3.13 -22.13
N SER A 175 6.48 3.09 -22.93
CA SER A 175 5.16 3.61 -22.52
C SER A 175 4.65 2.89 -21.29
N ARG A 176 4.65 1.54 -21.33
CA ARG A 176 4.18 0.72 -20.22
C ARG A 176 5.03 0.93 -18.96
N LEU A 177 6.35 1.05 -19.08
CA LEU A 177 7.23 1.38 -17.94
C LEU A 177 6.83 2.71 -17.30
N ALA A 178 6.56 3.74 -18.11
CA ALA A 178 6.14 5.05 -17.61
C ALA A 178 4.80 4.96 -16.87
N GLU A 179 3.81 4.30 -17.47
CA GLU A 179 2.49 4.06 -16.85
C GLU A 179 2.61 3.32 -15.52
N LEU A 180 3.39 2.23 -15.47
CA LEU A 180 3.61 1.46 -14.24
C LEU A 180 4.24 2.32 -13.13
N LEU A 181 5.22 3.15 -13.46
CA LEU A 181 5.88 4.02 -12.49
C LEU A 181 4.99 5.15 -11.97
N CYS A 182 3.95 5.56 -12.72
CA CYS A 182 2.97 6.55 -12.28
C CYS A 182 2.12 6.06 -11.09
N PHE A 183 2.03 4.75 -10.84
CA PHE A 183 1.34 4.25 -9.64
C PHE A 183 2.07 4.57 -8.33
N LEU A 184 3.38 4.82 -8.36
CA LEU A 184 4.15 5.13 -7.15
C LEU A 184 3.67 6.44 -6.48
N PRO A 185 3.59 7.60 -7.18
CA PRO A 185 3.05 8.82 -6.58
C PRO A 185 1.57 8.73 -6.19
N ILE A 186 0.76 7.91 -6.87
CA ILE A 186 -0.64 7.67 -6.49
C ILE A 186 -0.72 7.06 -5.09
N MET A 187 0.16 6.11 -4.77
CA MET A 187 0.26 5.50 -3.44
C MET A 187 0.79 6.46 -2.38
N GLU A 188 1.66 7.42 -2.74
CA GLU A 188 2.07 8.49 -1.81
C GLU A 188 0.89 9.38 -1.41
N ILE A 189 0.00 9.67 -2.37
CA ILE A 189 -1.19 10.48 -2.11
C ILE A 189 -2.15 9.71 -1.19
N ALA A 190 -2.43 8.44 -1.49
CA ALA A 190 -3.24 7.58 -0.62
C ALA A 190 -2.65 7.50 0.80
N GLY A 191 -1.33 7.39 0.90
CA GLY A 191 -0.61 7.39 2.17
C GLY A 191 -0.82 8.66 2.99
N ARG A 192 -0.73 9.84 2.36
CA ARG A 192 -1.01 11.11 3.04
C ARG A 192 -2.48 11.23 3.46
N MET A 193 -3.42 10.81 2.61
CA MET A 193 -4.85 10.85 2.95
C MET A 193 -5.16 10.02 4.19
N GLU A 194 -4.53 8.86 4.36
CA GLU A 194 -4.66 8.05 5.56
C GLU A 194 -3.92 8.64 6.75
N ASP A 195 -2.66 9.05 6.59
CA ASP A 195 -1.87 9.61 7.70
C ASP A 195 -2.55 10.84 8.31
N ASP A 196 -3.15 11.73 7.50
CA ASP A 196 -3.88 12.90 7.97
C ASP A 196 -5.05 12.52 8.89
N GLU A 197 -5.83 11.51 8.51
CA GLU A 197 -7.01 11.10 9.29
C GLU A 197 -6.63 10.21 10.47
N LEU A 198 -5.84 9.16 10.25
CA LEU A 198 -5.54 8.20 11.30
C LEU A 198 -4.68 8.79 12.40
N SER A 199 -3.89 9.85 12.12
CA SER A 199 -3.25 10.63 13.18
C SER A 199 -4.27 11.29 14.11
N PHE A 200 -5.29 11.94 13.53
CA PHE A 200 -6.39 12.54 14.30
C PHE A 200 -7.14 11.45 15.09
N MET A 201 -7.57 10.38 14.43
CA MET A 201 -8.31 9.30 15.09
C MET A 201 -7.51 8.65 16.21
N THR A 202 -6.19 8.49 16.05
CA THR A 202 -5.30 7.94 17.08
C THR A 202 -5.17 8.89 18.29
N LEU A 203 -5.01 10.20 18.05
CA LEU A 203 -4.85 11.20 19.12
C LEU A 203 -6.12 11.41 19.94
N PHE A 204 -7.29 11.35 19.30
CA PHE A 204 -8.60 11.56 19.94
C PHE A 204 -9.35 10.26 20.26
N ASN A 205 -8.71 9.11 20.04
CA ASN A 205 -9.27 7.78 20.21
C ASN A 205 -10.63 7.55 19.50
N VAL A 206 -10.76 8.05 18.28
CA VAL A 206 -11.93 7.77 17.42
C VAL A 206 -11.81 6.33 16.89
N ALA A 207 -12.92 5.59 16.87
CA ALA A 207 -12.98 4.20 16.41
C ALA A 207 -11.96 3.25 17.08
N ASP A 208 -11.63 3.48 18.35
CA ASP A 208 -10.67 2.68 19.13
C ASP A 208 -9.26 2.65 18.49
N MET A 209 -8.89 3.73 17.79
CA MET A 209 -7.60 3.81 17.07
C MET A 209 -6.40 4.04 17.99
N GLN A 210 -6.59 4.37 19.28
CA GLN A 210 -5.48 4.57 20.20
C GLN A 210 -4.74 3.24 20.47
N GLY A 211 -3.44 3.23 20.20
CA GLY A 211 -2.59 2.06 20.45
C GLY A 211 -1.14 2.32 20.11
N THR A 212 -0.24 1.47 20.60
CA THR A 212 1.21 1.65 20.38
C THR A 212 1.57 1.64 18.90
N LEU A 213 1.02 0.68 18.13
CA LEU A 213 1.35 0.56 16.71
C LEU A 213 0.82 1.73 15.88
N THR A 214 -0.43 2.14 16.10
CA THR A 214 -1.05 3.28 15.39
C THR A 214 -0.35 4.59 15.75
N TYR A 215 0.06 4.76 17.01
CA TYR A 215 0.84 5.92 17.46
C TYR A 215 2.21 5.99 16.78
N GLU A 216 2.96 4.88 16.75
CA GLU A 216 4.28 4.82 16.11
C GLU A 216 4.20 5.12 14.61
N VAL A 217 3.18 4.60 13.92
CA VAL A 217 3.03 4.74 12.47
C VAL A 217 2.49 6.10 12.05
N HIS A 218 1.46 6.63 12.70
CA HIS A 218 0.79 7.86 12.25
C HIS A 218 1.26 9.12 13.01
N VAL A 219 1.54 9.01 14.31
CA VAL A 219 1.84 10.17 15.16
C VAL A 219 3.34 10.42 15.29
N ARG A 220 4.13 9.39 15.60
CA ARG A 220 5.56 9.56 15.86
C ARG A 220 6.38 9.76 14.59
N LYS A 221 5.98 9.11 13.49
CA LYS A 221 6.62 9.22 12.17
C LYS A 221 6.64 10.66 11.64
N SER A 222 5.61 11.44 11.94
CA SER A 222 5.42 12.82 11.46
C SER A 222 6.18 13.87 12.28
N GLN A 223 6.79 13.48 13.40
CA GLN A 223 7.72 14.28 14.22
C GLN A 223 9.18 14.00 13.84
#